data_AF-A0A536KJM0-F1
#
_entry.id   AF-A0A536KJM0-F1
#
_cell.length_a   1.000
_cell.length_b   1.000
_cell.length_c   1.000
_cell.angle_alpha   90.00
_cell.angle_beta   90.00
_cell.angle_gamma   90.00
#
_symmetry.space_group_name_H-M   'P 1'
#
loop_
_entity.id
_entity.type
_entity.pdbx_description
1 polymer ?
#
loop_
_entity_poly.entity_id
_entity_poly.type
_entity_poly.pdbx_seq_one_letter_code
_entity_poly.pdbx_strand_id
1 'polypeptide(L)'
;MMPTRRVGLVALALGLMAAALLHTRSAPPLYDGIVVPPEPYRWESPPPNLKAGNKPPLSGEVILPVQNGQVAGGGPQTGDNQVIMFFGPGFFKAPAGAQAVKCTIEPEANPPAAPSGIDIRGNVYRINCVGQPGDGPVTIAAMYHLTMRFPPGAFKEIQYNTRPRRRPAPRGTAS
;
A
#
# COMPACT_ATOMS: atom_id res chain seq x y z
N MET A 1 2.28 -64.98 -6.54
CA MET A 1 2.76 -63.69 -6.01
C MET A 1 3.06 -62.76 -7.18
N MET A 2 2.14 -61.86 -7.54
CA MET A 2 2.44 -60.81 -8.52
C MET A 2 3.50 -59.88 -7.91
N PRO A 3 4.58 -59.54 -8.63
CA PRO A 3 5.68 -58.77 -8.06
C PRO A 3 5.16 -57.39 -7.69
N THR A 4 5.16 -57.08 -6.40
CA THR A 4 4.71 -55.83 -5.75
C THR A 4 5.25 -54.56 -6.44
N ARG A 5 6.40 -54.67 -7.12
CA ARG A 5 6.96 -53.62 -7.98
C ARG A 5 6.05 -53.20 -9.13
N ARG A 6 5.36 -54.14 -9.80
CA ARG A 6 4.47 -53.81 -10.93
C ARG A 6 3.21 -53.08 -10.46
N VAL A 7 2.68 -53.47 -9.30
CA VAL A 7 1.52 -52.80 -8.69
C VAL A 7 1.88 -51.37 -8.27
N GLY A 8 3.06 -51.17 -7.66
CA GLY A 8 3.54 -49.84 -7.29
C GLY A 8 3.75 -48.90 -8.47
N LEU A 9 4.30 -49.40 -9.59
CA LEU A 9 4.48 -48.61 -10.82
C LEU A 9 3.16 -48.19 -11.45
N VAL A 10 2.16 -49.10 -11.46
CA VAL A 10 0.82 -48.79 -11.97
C VAL A 10 0.14 -47.74 -11.10
N ALA A 11 0.23 -47.85 -9.78
CA ALA A 11 -0.32 -46.86 -8.85
C ALA A 11 0.32 -45.48 -9.03
N LEU A 12 1.64 -45.42 -9.21
CA LEU A 12 2.37 -44.18 -9.47
C LEU A 12 1.95 -43.54 -10.80
N ALA A 13 1.84 -44.33 -11.87
CA ALA A 13 1.41 -43.83 -13.18
C ALA A 13 -0.02 -43.27 -13.14
N LEU A 14 -0.93 -43.95 -12.44
CA LEU A 14 -2.30 -43.49 -12.24
C LEU A 14 -2.35 -42.20 -11.40
N GLY A 15 -1.54 -42.12 -10.34
CA GLY A 15 -1.42 -40.92 -9.51
C GLY A 15 -0.91 -39.71 -10.29
N LEU A 16 0.12 -39.91 -11.14
CA LEU A 16 0.66 -38.86 -11.99
C LEU A 16 -0.32 -38.41 -13.07
N MET A 17 -1.07 -39.33 -13.69
CA MET A 17 -2.12 -38.97 -14.64
C MET A 17 -3.27 -38.20 -13.97
N ALA A 18 -3.70 -38.63 -12.78
CA ALA A 18 -4.71 -37.91 -12.03
C ALA A 18 -4.25 -36.50 -11.65
N ALA A 19 -3.00 -36.35 -11.21
CA ALA A 19 -2.40 -35.04 -10.93
C ALA A 19 -2.35 -34.16 -12.19
N ALA A 20 -1.88 -34.68 -13.32
CA ALA A 20 -1.82 -33.93 -14.57
C ALA A 20 -3.21 -33.43 -15.03
N LEU A 21 -4.23 -34.28 -14.97
CA LEU A 21 -5.60 -33.93 -15.35
C LEU A 21 -6.26 -32.88 -14.42
N LEU A 22 -5.85 -32.84 -13.15
CA LEU A 22 -6.33 -31.85 -12.19
C LEU A 22 -5.62 -30.50 -12.32
N HIS A 23 -4.34 -30.49 -12.73
CA HIS A 23 -3.56 -29.27 -12.88
C HIS A 23 -3.80 -28.51 -14.20
N THR A 24 -4.45 -29.12 -15.19
CA THR A 24 -4.78 -28.46 -16.47
C THR A 24 -6.03 -27.57 -16.43
N ARG A 25 -6.72 -27.45 -15.28
CA ARG A 25 -7.95 -26.66 -15.14
C ARG A 25 -7.75 -25.24 -14.63
N SER A 26 -6.54 -24.71 -14.68
CA SER A 26 -6.30 -23.27 -14.54
C SER A 26 -6.33 -22.60 -15.91
N ALA A 27 -7.49 -22.61 -16.56
CA ALA A 27 -7.72 -21.64 -17.63
C ALA A 27 -7.61 -20.25 -16.98
N PRO A 28 -6.78 -19.33 -17.51
CA PRO A 28 -6.77 -17.96 -17.02
C PRO A 28 -8.20 -17.42 -17.07
N PRO A 29 -8.63 -16.64 -16.07
CA PRO A 29 -10.00 -16.11 -16.06
C PRO A 29 -10.28 -15.42 -17.39
N LEU A 30 -11.34 -15.89 -18.08
CA LEU A 30 -11.89 -15.22 -19.24
C LEU A 30 -12.51 -13.91 -18.74
N TYR A 31 -11.78 -12.81 -18.86
CA TYR A 31 -12.33 -11.48 -18.67
C TYR A 31 -13.27 -11.20 -19.83
N ASP A 32 -14.58 -11.40 -19.63
CA ASP A 32 -15.65 -11.30 -20.63
C ASP A 32 -15.91 -9.86 -21.14
N GLY A 33 -14.89 -9.00 -21.13
CA GLY A 33 -14.97 -7.64 -21.65
C GLY A 33 -15.99 -6.73 -20.96
N ILE A 34 -16.63 -7.14 -19.87
CA ILE A 34 -17.50 -6.27 -19.08
C ILE A 34 -16.62 -5.18 -18.47
N VAL A 35 -16.62 -4.02 -19.12
CA VAL A 35 -16.00 -2.81 -18.60
C VAL A 35 -16.87 -2.34 -17.43
N VAL A 36 -16.57 -2.83 -16.23
CA VAL A 36 -17.09 -2.21 -15.02
C VAL A 36 -16.47 -0.81 -14.96
N PRO A 37 -17.29 0.27 -14.97
CA PRO A 37 -16.76 1.61 -14.84
C PRO A 37 -15.92 1.68 -13.57
N PRO A 38 -14.68 2.20 -13.64
CA PRO A 38 -13.85 2.30 -12.46
C PRO A 38 -14.60 3.12 -11.39
N GLU A 39 -14.53 2.69 -10.13
CA GLU A 39 -15.21 3.38 -9.03
C GLU A 39 -14.89 4.89 -9.08
N PRO A 40 -15.87 5.80 -8.91
CA PRO A 40 -15.59 7.23 -8.96
C PRO A 40 -14.47 7.66 -8.01
N TYR A 41 -13.70 8.68 -8.40
CA TYR A 41 -12.71 9.28 -7.52
C TYR A 41 -13.39 9.85 -6.27
N ARG A 42 -12.87 9.50 -5.10
CA ARG A 42 -13.39 9.92 -3.80
C ARG A 42 -12.65 11.16 -3.34
N TRP A 43 -13.32 12.31 -3.34
CA TRP A 43 -12.69 13.60 -3.07
C TRP A 43 -12.77 13.95 -1.58
N GLU A 44 -11.68 14.50 -1.06
CA GLU A 44 -11.70 15.20 0.23
C GLU A 44 -12.42 16.55 0.10
N SER A 45 -12.13 17.28 -0.97
CA SER A 45 -12.75 18.56 -1.32
C SER A 45 -13.28 18.53 -2.75
N PRO A 46 -14.50 18.00 -2.98
CA PRO A 46 -15.04 17.80 -4.32
C PRO A 46 -15.32 19.11 -5.07
N PRO A 47 -15.08 19.15 -6.40
CA PRO A 47 -15.62 20.18 -7.28
C PRO A 47 -17.14 20.35 -7.10
N PRO A 48 -17.71 21.55 -7.28
CA PRO A 48 -19.13 21.81 -7.03
C PRO A 48 -20.09 20.83 -7.72
N ASN A 49 -19.80 20.47 -8.96
CA ASN A 49 -20.60 19.53 -9.77
C ASN A 49 -20.49 18.06 -9.32
N LEU A 50 -19.51 17.71 -8.48
CA LEU A 50 -19.30 16.35 -7.97
C LEU A 50 -19.71 16.18 -6.50
N LYS A 51 -20.09 17.26 -5.80
CA LYS A 51 -20.44 17.25 -4.36
C LYS A 51 -21.54 16.25 -4.00
N ALA A 52 -22.63 16.22 -4.77
CA ALA A 52 -23.84 15.47 -4.41
C ALA A 52 -23.65 13.94 -4.41
N GLY A 53 -22.70 13.42 -5.19
CA GLY A 53 -22.40 11.98 -5.29
C GLY A 53 -21.05 11.58 -4.70
N ASN A 54 -20.35 12.52 -4.05
CA ASN A 54 -19.02 12.27 -3.54
C ASN A 54 -19.05 11.35 -2.32
N LYS A 55 -18.04 10.47 -2.22
CA LYS A 55 -17.71 9.74 -0.99
C LYS A 55 -16.36 10.25 -0.48
N PRO A 56 -16.15 10.32 0.85
CA PRO A 56 -14.84 10.67 1.39
C PRO A 56 -13.81 9.59 1.03
N PRO A 57 -12.55 9.98 0.79
CA PRO A 57 -11.46 9.05 0.58
C PRO A 57 -11.21 8.19 1.83
N LEU A 58 -10.65 7.00 1.63
CA LEU A 58 -10.35 6.07 2.71
C LEU A 58 -8.88 6.10 3.09
N SER A 59 -8.58 5.74 4.34
CA SER A 59 -7.22 5.54 4.84
C SER A 59 -6.69 4.14 4.50
N GLY A 60 -5.39 3.94 4.73
CA GLY A 60 -4.70 2.66 4.63
C GLY A 60 -3.71 2.47 5.77
N GLU A 61 -3.48 1.23 6.18
CA GLU A 61 -2.50 0.88 7.21
C GLU A 61 -1.85 -0.47 6.90
N VAL A 62 -0.57 -0.62 7.29
CA VAL A 62 0.10 -1.91 7.35
C VAL A 62 1.05 -1.95 8.55
N ILE A 63 1.22 -3.13 9.14
CA ILE A 63 2.26 -3.41 10.13
C ILE A 63 3.23 -4.43 9.53
N LEU A 64 4.50 -4.06 9.47
CA LEU A 64 5.56 -4.84 8.84
C LEU A 64 6.50 -5.37 9.92
N PRO A 65 6.67 -6.68 10.08
CA PRO A 65 7.59 -7.22 11.07
C PRO A 65 9.05 -6.88 10.73
N VAL A 66 9.86 -6.71 11.77
CA VAL A 66 11.32 -6.69 11.66
C VAL A 66 11.83 -8.11 11.85
N GLN A 67 12.45 -8.67 10.81
CA GLN A 67 12.97 -10.03 10.79
C GLN A 67 14.44 -10.01 10.40
N ASN A 68 15.30 -10.67 11.17
CA ASN A 68 16.76 -10.70 10.93
C ASN A 68 17.37 -9.29 10.78
N GLY A 69 16.89 -8.32 11.57
CA GLY A 69 17.33 -6.93 11.53
C GLY A 69 16.82 -6.11 10.33
N GLN A 70 15.94 -6.67 9.50
CA GLN A 70 15.37 -6.00 8.33
C GLN A 70 13.85 -5.88 8.46
N VAL A 71 13.31 -4.73 8.05
CA VAL A 71 11.86 -4.57 7.91
C VAL A 71 11.40 -5.38 6.71
N ALA A 72 10.34 -6.18 6.89
CA ALA A 72 9.73 -6.93 5.80
C ALA A 72 9.20 -6.01 4.69
N GLY A 73 9.17 -6.51 3.45
CA GLY A 73 8.56 -5.79 2.32
C GLY A 73 7.03 -5.77 2.38
N GLY A 74 6.41 -4.84 1.67
CA GLY A 74 4.96 -4.66 1.62
C GLY A 74 4.55 -3.22 1.38
N GLY A 75 3.38 -2.82 1.87
CA GLY A 75 3.04 -1.42 2.01
C GLY A 75 1.55 -1.12 2.24
N PRO A 76 1.24 0.07 2.79
CA PRO A 76 -0.14 0.48 3.01
C PRO A 76 -0.81 0.82 1.68
N GLN A 77 -2.10 0.52 1.63
CA GLN A 77 -2.99 0.83 0.51
C GLN A 77 -4.28 1.40 1.08
N THR A 78 -4.76 2.50 0.51
CA THR A 78 -6.05 3.06 0.91
C THR A 78 -7.19 2.12 0.52
N GLY A 79 -8.24 2.06 1.33
CA GLY A 79 -9.37 1.14 1.07
C GLY A 79 -10.14 1.41 -0.23
N ASP A 80 -9.92 2.57 -0.86
CA ASP A 80 -10.48 2.99 -2.15
C ASP A 80 -9.46 2.90 -3.30
N ASN A 81 -8.27 2.34 -3.04
CA ASN A 81 -7.17 2.16 -3.98
C ASN A 81 -6.67 3.45 -4.65
N GLN A 82 -6.91 4.61 -4.03
CA GLN A 82 -6.44 5.89 -4.56
C GLN A 82 -4.96 6.14 -4.29
N VAL A 83 -4.39 5.55 -3.24
CA VAL A 83 -2.95 5.60 -2.96
C VAL A 83 -2.45 4.23 -2.52
N ILE A 84 -1.38 3.77 -3.16
CA ILE A 84 -0.70 2.52 -2.84
C ILE A 84 0.78 2.82 -2.72
N MET A 85 1.36 2.50 -1.57
CA MET A 85 2.80 2.54 -1.38
C MET A 85 3.34 1.12 -1.33
N PHE A 86 4.50 0.89 -1.95
CA PHE A 86 5.17 -0.41 -1.92
C PHE A 86 6.67 -0.25 -1.66
N PHE A 87 7.22 -1.16 -0.86
CA PHE A 87 8.63 -1.23 -0.53
C PHE A 87 9.10 -2.67 -0.45
N GLY A 88 10.34 -2.91 -0.88
CA GLY A 88 11.01 -4.20 -0.73
C GLY A 88 11.54 -4.43 0.69
N PRO A 89 11.92 -5.68 1.03
CA PRO A 89 12.60 -5.97 2.27
C PRO A 89 13.85 -5.10 2.47
N GLY A 90 14.04 -4.59 3.68
CA GLY A 90 15.20 -3.74 4.04
C GLY A 90 15.15 -2.30 3.55
N PHE A 91 14.08 -1.86 2.89
CA PHE A 91 13.94 -0.46 2.44
C PHE A 91 13.79 0.53 3.59
N PHE A 92 13.26 0.05 4.72
CA PHE A 92 13.21 0.79 5.96
C PHE A 92 14.23 0.23 6.95
N LYS A 93 14.94 1.16 7.62
CA LYS A 93 15.69 0.87 8.83
C LYS A 93 14.82 1.24 10.02
N ALA A 94 14.40 0.21 10.76
CA ALA A 94 13.68 0.39 12.00
C ALA A 94 14.62 0.95 13.10
N PRO A 95 14.11 1.76 14.04
CA PRO A 95 14.90 2.19 15.19
C PRO A 95 15.27 1.00 16.08
N ALA A 96 16.34 1.14 16.86
CA ALA A 96 16.78 0.09 17.78
C ALA A 96 15.65 -0.31 18.75
N GLY A 97 15.46 -1.62 18.94
CA GLY A 97 14.41 -2.18 19.78
C GLY A 97 13.02 -2.27 19.14
N ALA A 98 12.83 -1.75 17.93
CA ALA A 98 11.58 -1.95 17.20
C ALA A 98 11.46 -3.40 16.67
N GLN A 99 10.26 -3.95 16.86
CA GLN A 99 9.84 -5.29 16.42
C GLN A 99 9.03 -5.24 15.13
N ALA A 100 8.43 -4.08 14.82
CA ALA A 100 7.68 -3.85 13.60
C ALA A 100 7.79 -2.39 13.15
N VAL A 101 7.35 -2.11 11.93
CA VAL A 101 7.12 -0.76 11.41
C VAL A 101 5.64 -0.65 11.04
N LYS A 102 4.94 0.31 11.64
CA LYS A 102 3.57 0.66 11.27
C LYS A 102 3.61 1.80 10.27
N CYS A 103 3.03 1.59 9.09
CA CYS A 103 2.88 2.62 8.07
C CYS A 103 1.40 2.94 7.84
N THR A 104 1.05 4.21 7.81
CA THR A 104 -0.31 4.70 7.53
C THR A 104 -0.33 5.64 6.33
N ILE A 105 -1.47 5.64 5.62
CA ILE A 105 -1.85 6.63 4.62
C ILE A 105 -3.19 7.22 5.05
N GLU A 106 -3.23 8.54 5.26
CA GLU A 106 -4.43 9.24 5.71
C GLU A 106 -4.75 10.41 4.77
N PRO A 107 -6.00 10.55 4.30
CA PRO A 107 -6.44 11.78 3.63
C PRO A 107 -6.28 13.00 4.54
N GLU A 108 -5.78 14.10 4.00
CA GLU A 108 -5.60 15.36 4.72
C GLU A 108 -6.72 16.32 4.35
N ALA A 109 -7.70 16.45 5.26
CA ALA A 109 -8.85 17.34 5.11
C ALA A 109 -8.48 18.82 4.99
N ASN A 110 -7.40 19.22 5.66
CA ASN A 110 -6.93 20.60 5.69
C ASN A 110 -5.45 20.64 5.28
N PRO A 111 -5.16 20.46 3.97
CA PRO A 111 -3.79 20.47 3.50
C PRO A 111 -3.16 21.86 3.69
N PRO A 112 -1.82 21.94 3.78
CA PRO A 112 -1.13 23.23 3.74
C PRO A 112 -1.52 23.98 2.47
N ALA A 113 -1.48 25.31 2.54
CA ALA A 113 -1.63 26.14 1.35
C ALA A 113 -0.64 25.69 0.27
N ALA A 114 -1.14 25.56 -0.95
CA ALA A 114 -0.28 25.28 -2.09
C ALA A 114 0.74 26.42 -2.26
N PRO A 115 1.98 26.13 -2.70
CA PRO A 115 2.92 27.20 -3.02
C PRO A 115 2.36 28.11 -4.12
N SER A 116 2.84 29.35 -4.18
CA SER A 116 2.35 30.33 -5.15
C SER A 116 2.45 29.81 -6.59
N GLY A 117 1.35 29.92 -7.35
CA GLY A 117 1.26 29.46 -8.74
C GLY A 117 0.91 27.98 -8.92
N ILE A 118 0.62 27.24 -7.83
CA ILE A 118 0.23 25.82 -7.89
C ILE A 118 -1.19 25.64 -7.37
N ASP A 119 -2.00 24.89 -8.11
CA ASP A 119 -3.32 24.43 -7.69
C ASP A 119 -3.25 22.95 -7.29
N ILE A 120 -3.81 22.59 -6.14
CA ILE A 120 -4.01 21.19 -5.76
C ILE A 120 -5.23 20.65 -6.51
N ARG A 121 -5.01 19.74 -7.46
CA ARG A 121 -6.05 19.17 -8.35
C ARG A 121 -6.48 17.76 -7.96
N GLY A 122 -6.54 17.44 -6.67
CA GLY A 122 -6.92 16.13 -6.13
C GLY A 122 -6.85 16.11 -4.60
N ASN A 123 -6.76 14.92 -4.02
CA ASN A 123 -6.57 14.77 -2.58
C ASN A 123 -5.10 14.93 -2.18
N VAL A 124 -4.87 15.41 -0.96
CA VAL A 124 -3.57 15.36 -0.31
C VAL A 124 -3.59 14.24 0.71
N TYR A 125 -2.51 13.46 0.79
CA TYR A 125 -2.37 12.38 1.75
C TYR A 125 -1.15 12.59 2.63
N ARG A 126 -1.30 12.25 3.90
CA ARG A 126 -0.20 12.13 4.86
C ARG A 126 0.21 10.67 4.93
N ILE A 127 1.47 10.41 4.61
CA ILE A 127 2.09 9.09 4.74
C ILE A 127 3.04 9.12 5.93
N ASN A 128 2.91 8.18 6.86
CA ASN A 128 3.76 8.09 8.05
C ASN A 128 4.19 6.66 8.31
N CYS A 129 5.46 6.44 8.66
CA CYS A 129 6.00 5.14 9.05
C CYS A 129 6.79 5.26 10.35
N VAL A 130 6.44 4.47 11.36
CA VAL A 130 7.04 4.53 12.71
C VAL A 130 7.33 3.14 13.25
N GLY A 131 8.44 2.99 13.98
CA GLY A 131 8.82 1.75 14.64
C GLY A 131 7.90 1.43 15.81
N GLN A 132 7.59 0.15 16.01
CA GLN A 132 6.78 -0.36 17.10
C GLN A 132 7.58 -1.36 17.95
N PRO A 133 7.42 -1.37 19.27
CA PRO A 133 6.69 -0.37 20.06
C PRO A 133 7.44 0.98 20.12
N GLY A 134 6.73 2.06 20.48
CA GLY A 134 7.34 3.34 20.87
C GLY A 134 7.37 4.44 19.80
N ASP A 135 6.75 4.23 18.65
CA ASP A 135 6.61 5.22 17.56
C ASP A 135 7.92 5.90 17.14
N GLY A 136 9.03 5.16 17.23
CA GLY A 136 10.36 5.67 16.91
C GLY A 136 10.53 5.98 15.41
N PRO A 137 11.43 6.91 15.03
CA PRO A 137 11.59 7.32 13.64
C PRO A 137 12.18 6.18 12.79
N VAL A 138 11.55 5.93 11.64
CA VAL A 138 12.03 5.00 10.62
C VAL A 138 12.85 5.76 9.59
N THR A 139 13.97 5.19 9.17
CA THR A 139 14.82 5.79 8.12
C THR A 139 14.61 5.07 6.79
N ILE A 140 14.49 5.83 5.72
CA ILE A 140 14.39 5.32 4.35
C ILE A 140 15.81 5.00 3.86
N ALA A 141 16.07 3.75 3.51
CA ALA A 141 17.36 3.26 3.04
C ALA A 141 17.41 3.01 1.53
N ALA A 142 16.25 2.90 0.87
CA ALA A 142 16.14 2.66 -0.56
C ALA A 142 14.92 3.37 -1.16
N MET A 143 14.87 3.45 -2.49
CA MET A 143 13.74 4.03 -3.23
C MET A 143 12.49 3.17 -3.05
N TYR A 144 11.33 3.78 -2.83
CA TYR A 144 10.04 3.10 -2.73
C TYR A 144 9.15 3.46 -3.92
N HIS A 145 8.10 2.67 -4.16
CA HIS A 145 7.11 2.94 -5.19
C HIS A 145 5.87 3.56 -4.56
N LEU A 146 5.34 4.59 -5.21
CA LEU A 146 4.09 5.24 -4.82
C LEU A 146 3.21 5.37 -6.06
N THR A 147 2.09 4.67 -6.04
CA THR A 147 1.06 4.76 -7.07
C THR A 147 -0.07 5.63 -6.54
N MET A 148 -0.45 6.64 -7.30
CA MET A 148 -1.55 7.53 -6.97
C MET A 148 -2.54 7.56 -8.12
N ARG A 149 -3.80 7.39 -7.79
CA ARG A 149 -4.90 7.63 -8.72
C ARG A 149 -5.13 9.13 -8.80
N PHE A 150 -5.20 9.65 -10.01
CA PHE A 150 -5.55 11.05 -10.25
C PHE A 150 -7.03 11.15 -10.60
N PRO A 151 -7.70 12.24 -10.20
CA PRO A 151 -9.01 12.52 -10.73
C PRO A 151 -8.92 12.76 -12.24
N PRO A 152 -9.98 12.44 -13.00
CA PRO A 152 -10.02 12.69 -14.43
C PRO A 152 -9.88 14.19 -14.73
N GLY A 153 -8.98 14.54 -15.66
CA GLY A 153 -8.71 15.92 -16.07
C GLY A 153 -7.22 16.17 -16.34
N ALA A 154 -6.90 17.38 -16.82
CA ALA A 154 -5.50 17.77 -17.07
C ALA A 154 -4.81 18.17 -15.76
N PHE A 155 -3.59 17.69 -15.56
CA PHE A 155 -2.67 18.13 -14.51
C PHE A 155 -1.26 18.25 -15.10
N LYS A 156 -0.41 19.08 -14.48
CA LYS A 156 0.94 19.38 -14.98
C LYS A 156 2.06 18.77 -14.15
N GLU A 157 1.86 18.60 -12.84
CA GLU A 157 2.94 18.25 -11.92
C GLU A 157 2.41 17.53 -10.67
N ILE A 158 3.25 16.66 -10.10
CA ILE A 158 3.04 15.97 -8.83
C ILE A 158 4.15 16.43 -7.88
N GLN A 159 3.79 16.91 -6.69
CA GLN A 159 4.75 17.40 -5.70
C GLN A 159 4.77 16.55 -4.44
N TYR A 160 5.98 16.21 -3.98
CA TYR A 160 6.23 15.51 -2.73
C TYR A 160 6.90 16.44 -1.73
N ASN A 161 6.17 16.82 -0.69
CA ASN A 161 6.67 17.72 0.34
C ASN A 161 6.95 16.96 1.63
N THR A 162 8.23 16.87 2.02
CA THR A 162 8.60 16.42 3.35
C THR A 162 8.38 17.57 4.35
N ARG A 163 7.37 17.45 5.24
CA ARG A 163 7.23 18.44 6.31
C ARG A 163 8.42 18.33 7.28
N PRO A 164 9.06 19.45 7.68
CA PRO A 164 9.94 19.44 8.83
C PRO A 164 9.15 19.05 10.08
N ARG A 165 9.80 18.31 10.99
CA ARG A 165 9.22 17.84 12.26
C ARG A 165 8.63 19.04 13.03
N ARG A 166 7.41 18.92 13.57
CA ARG A 166 7.00 19.79 14.71
C ARG A 166 8.00 19.50 15.84
N ARG A 167 8.85 20.47 16.17
CA ARG A 167 9.64 20.40 17.41
C ARG A 167 8.64 20.22 18.57
N PRO A 168 8.93 19.34 19.56
CA PRO A 168 8.21 19.42 20.82
C PRO A 168 8.33 20.85 21.34
N ALA A 169 7.23 21.45 21.80
CA ALA A 169 7.29 22.72 22.50
C ALA A 169 8.36 22.60 23.61
N PRO A 170 9.23 23.60 23.81
CA PRO A 170 10.11 23.58 24.96
C PRO A 170 9.22 23.47 26.20
N ARG A 171 9.41 22.41 26.99
CA ARG A 171 8.89 22.39 28.36
C ARG A 171 9.64 23.49 29.08
N GLY A 172 8.99 24.65 29.21
CA GLY A 172 9.44 25.68 30.13
C GLY A 172 9.44 25.06 31.52
N THR A 173 10.62 24.79 32.05
CA THR A 173 10.81 24.64 33.49
C THR A 173 10.59 26.03 34.08
N ALA A 174 9.50 26.19 34.82
CA ALA A 174 9.38 27.29 35.75
C ALA A 174 10.47 27.13 36.82
N SER A 175 11.23 28.19 37.03
CA SER A 175 11.91 28.52 38.29
C SER A 175 11.52 29.94 38.65
#